data_AF-A0A090T7H2-F1
#
_entry.id   AF-A0A090T7H2-F1
#
_cell.length_a   1.000
_cell.length_b   1.000
_cell.length_c   1.000
_cell.angle_alpha   90.00
_cell.angle_beta   90.00
_cell.angle_gamma   90.00
#
_symmetry.space_group_name_H-M   'P 1'
#
loop_
_entity.id
_entity.type
_entity.pdbx_description
1 polymer ?
#
loop_
_entity_poly.entity_id
_entity_poly.type
_entity_poly.pdbx_seq_one_letter_code
_entity_poly.pdbx_strand_id
1 'polypeptide(L)'
;MNSAIPIAMTDVFGNEKSCNQQTPNWRYHKIYGDETNFYYGYVMDVVLSDGSVVPACQASRDQRATATTWRAVMQRWPHINRPFEAGEQIEFETTISFDRAQTTGDNVNYYGQTFRYVLGQGLTVNNRDGAVGPLNVNDSFAQLGGNTTVPQLSASGGAQQRLSFMQHAYNLDRANVQAWLDGRRLIHTNFTTGEHVEEFLPGPQAINGNLPFPEMAGLTNNPIQPSCTQCHTLNGVGDMQERQDVVPPKMFGLGLLENIPQQTIEQWAEENGGTVNYVTVEGQQYVGRFGWRAETMSVEHQIAKALHDDMGIGTSFEGFGPMDLADNHVQDMVVYTKLVAVPIPRQNLTSMPGHSRFQEFGCNTCHKMTVQTGTDSDFPELSNQTIHPYTDLLLHDLGEGAFRTAPLWGVGLGGYVKSGNTEALTLMHDGQASSIDAVMQRHGGDAQTQSANYFNASQQARNELEDYLMAL
;
A
#
# COMPACT_ATOMS: atom_id res chain seq x y z
N MET A 1 48.36 1.85 14.86
CA MET A 1 47.67 3.12 15.16
C MET A 1 47.73 3.97 13.90
N ASN A 2 46.58 4.48 13.49
CA ASN A 2 46.28 5.20 12.24
C ASN A 2 45.90 4.34 11.02
N SER A 3 44.83 4.82 10.37
CA SER A 3 44.19 4.44 9.09
C SER A 3 43.36 3.15 9.05
N ALA A 4 42.10 3.25 9.54
CA ALA A 4 40.88 2.84 8.81
C ALA A 4 39.65 3.06 9.70
N ILE A 5 39.46 4.29 10.19
CA ILE A 5 38.11 4.76 10.56
C ILE A 5 37.58 5.36 9.27
N PRO A 6 36.46 4.90 8.68
CA PRO A 6 35.84 5.60 7.57
C PRO A 6 35.65 7.05 8.02
N ILE A 7 36.08 8.02 7.21
CA ILE A 7 35.86 9.45 7.45
C ILE A 7 34.41 9.58 7.93
N ALA A 8 34.24 9.98 9.18
CA ALA A 8 32.92 10.03 9.77
C ALA A 8 32.07 10.94 8.90
N MET A 9 31.01 10.37 8.30
CA MET A 9 30.07 11.14 7.52
C MET A 9 29.49 12.19 8.45
N THR A 10 29.75 13.46 8.15
CA THR A 10 29.08 14.54 8.82
C THR A 10 27.66 14.62 8.29
N ASP A 11 26.65 14.86 9.15
CA ASP A 11 25.32 15.23 8.65
C ASP A 11 25.36 16.53 7.84
N VAL A 12 24.24 16.94 7.22
CA VAL A 12 24.09 18.26 6.56
C VAL A 12 24.51 19.46 7.42
N PHE A 13 24.68 19.28 8.74
CA PHE A 13 25.09 20.32 9.68
C PHE A 13 26.56 20.22 10.11
N GLY A 14 27.33 19.27 9.58
CA GLY A 14 28.75 19.12 9.89
C GLY A 14 29.02 18.25 11.13
N ASN A 15 28.02 17.57 11.72
CA ASN A 15 28.21 16.78 12.94
C ASN A 15 28.70 15.38 12.64
N GLU A 16 29.73 14.95 13.36
CA GLU A 16 30.30 13.61 13.28
C GLU A 16 29.28 12.53 13.70
N LYS A 17 28.89 11.64 12.79
CA LYS A 17 27.96 10.53 13.08
C LYS A 17 28.69 9.36 13.74
N SER A 18 28.10 8.76 14.77
CA SER A 18 28.53 7.45 15.32
C SER A 18 28.30 6.32 14.30
N CYS A 19 28.98 5.18 14.44
CA CYS A 19 28.81 4.07 13.48
C CYS A 19 27.34 3.64 13.30
N ASN A 20 26.57 3.56 14.39
CA ASN A 20 25.15 3.17 14.32
C ASN A 20 24.29 4.21 13.56
N GLN A 21 24.78 5.44 13.39
CA GLN A 21 24.18 6.49 12.58
C GLN A 21 24.70 6.49 11.12
N GLN A 22 25.75 5.71 10.81
CA GLN A 22 26.39 5.60 9.49
C GLN A 22 25.94 4.36 8.69
N THR A 23 25.27 3.40 9.32
CA THR A 23 24.59 2.29 8.61
C THR A 23 23.20 2.73 8.17
N PRO A 24 22.61 2.15 7.09
CA PRO A 24 21.19 2.34 6.79
C PRO A 24 20.36 2.15 8.05
N ASN A 25 19.26 2.90 8.20
CA ASN A 25 18.53 3.02 9.47
C ASN A 25 17.81 1.70 9.80
N TRP A 26 18.57 0.74 10.35
CA TRP A 26 18.14 -0.52 10.95
C TRP A 26 18.10 -0.30 12.45
N ARG A 27 17.00 0.28 12.95
CA ARG A 27 16.79 0.39 14.39
C ARG A 27 16.15 -0.90 14.85
N TYR A 28 16.55 -1.41 15.99
CA TYR A 28 15.82 -2.48 16.66
C TYR A 28 15.80 -2.15 18.15
N HIS A 29 14.80 -2.69 18.84
CA HIS A 29 14.62 -2.68 20.29
C HIS A 29 13.66 -1.62 20.84
N LYS A 30 12.38 -2.01 20.88
CA LYS A 30 11.37 -1.55 21.83
C LYS A 30 10.82 -2.77 22.57
N ILE A 31 10.76 -2.72 23.89
CA ILE A 31 10.17 -3.78 24.73
C ILE A 31 8.83 -3.30 25.26
N TYR A 32 7.87 -4.21 25.31
CA TYR A 32 6.59 -3.97 25.97
C TYR A 32 6.81 -3.71 27.47
N GLY A 33 6.58 -2.46 27.91
CA GLY A 33 6.74 -2.03 29.31
C GLY A 33 7.72 -0.87 29.55
N ASP A 34 8.58 -0.54 28.57
CA ASP A 34 9.42 0.68 28.55
C ASP A 34 9.40 1.29 27.14
N GLU A 35 8.21 1.75 26.76
CA GLU A 35 7.88 2.16 25.38
C GLU A 35 8.40 3.55 25.01
N THR A 36 9.16 4.18 25.91
CA THR A 36 9.72 5.52 25.73
C THR A 36 11.20 5.51 25.33
N ASN A 37 11.89 4.37 25.47
CA ASN A 37 13.33 4.30 25.28
C ASN A 37 13.72 3.37 24.12
N PHE A 38 14.40 3.93 23.11
CA PHE A 38 15.17 3.15 22.15
C PHE A 38 16.51 2.78 22.79
N TYR A 39 16.76 1.49 22.96
CA TYR A 39 18.04 1.00 23.45
C TYR A 39 18.99 0.73 22.28
N TYR A 40 19.83 1.71 21.97
CA TYR A 40 20.93 1.58 21.02
C TYR A 40 22.05 0.73 21.64
N GLY A 41 22.52 -0.33 20.97
CA GLY A 41 23.57 -1.14 21.61
C GLY A 41 24.19 -2.31 20.86
N TYR A 42 23.79 -2.60 19.62
CA TYR A 42 24.48 -3.58 18.79
C TYR A 42 24.88 -2.97 17.46
N VAL A 43 26.02 -3.45 17.00
CA VAL A 43 26.55 -3.19 15.67
C VAL A 43 26.04 -4.32 14.80
N MET A 44 25.33 -3.99 13.72
CA MET A 44 24.95 -4.97 12.71
C MET A 44 26.22 -5.49 12.02
N ASP A 45 26.21 -6.75 11.62
CA ASP A 45 27.17 -7.31 10.67
C ASP A 45 26.59 -7.28 9.25
N VAL A 46 27.47 -7.18 8.26
CA VAL A 46 27.15 -7.49 6.86
C VAL A 46 27.73 -8.85 6.49
N VAL A 47 26.95 -9.64 5.75
CA VAL A 47 27.40 -10.89 5.14
C VAL A 47 27.67 -10.62 3.67
N LEU A 48 28.91 -10.86 3.26
CA LEU A 48 29.36 -10.68 1.88
C LEU A 48 28.93 -11.87 1.01
N SER A 49 29.01 -11.71 -0.30
CA SER A 49 28.66 -12.76 -1.27
C SER A 49 29.48 -14.06 -1.12
N ASP A 50 30.68 -13.99 -0.53
CA ASP A 50 31.53 -15.14 -0.22
C ASP A 50 31.20 -15.80 1.13
N GLY A 51 30.19 -15.28 1.85
CA GLY A 51 29.76 -15.76 3.16
C GLY A 51 30.54 -15.19 4.35
N SER A 52 31.57 -14.37 4.10
CA SER A 52 32.31 -13.71 5.19
C SER A 52 31.44 -12.68 5.91
N VAL A 53 31.70 -12.52 7.20
CA VAL A 53 30.94 -11.63 8.09
C VAL A 53 31.85 -10.49 8.52
N VAL A 54 31.42 -9.26 8.28
CA VAL A 54 32.18 -8.05 8.61
C VAL A 54 31.28 -7.14 9.46
N PRO A 55 31.75 -6.63 10.61
CA PRO A 55 31.00 -5.60 11.33
C PRO A 55 30.69 -4.44 10.40
N ALA A 56 29.44 -3.99 10.32
CA ALA A 56 29.04 -2.96 9.36
C ALA A 56 29.82 -1.64 9.55
N CYS A 57 30.27 -1.36 10.78
CA CYS A 57 31.18 -0.24 11.09
C CYS A 57 32.53 -0.31 10.38
N GLN A 58 32.99 -1.52 10.08
CA GLN A 58 34.31 -1.82 9.54
C GLN A 58 34.25 -2.21 8.07
N ALA A 59 33.04 -2.44 7.53
CA ALA A 59 32.84 -2.77 6.12
C ALA A 59 33.21 -1.57 5.22
N SER A 60 33.95 -1.82 4.15
CA SER A 60 34.18 -0.82 3.09
C SER A 60 32.87 -0.49 2.36
N ARG A 61 32.90 0.54 1.50
CA ARG A 61 31.75 0.84 0.62
C ARG A 61 31.46 -0.33 -0.32
N ASP A 62 32.49 -0.90 -0.94
CA ASP A 62 32.34 -2.03 -1.87
C ASP A 62 31.80 -3.27 -1.16
N GLN A 63 32.29 -3.56 0.06
CA GLN A 63 31.78 -4.65 0.88
C GLN A 63 30.29 -4.47 1.17
N ARG A 64 29.84 -3.26 1.51
CA ARG A 64 28.42 -2.95 1.70
C ARG A 64 27.61 -3.06 0.41
N ALA A 65 28.16 -2.63 -0.73
CA ALA A 65 27.51 -2.73 -2.03
C ALA A 65 27.33 -4.20 -2.48
N THR A 66 28.26 -5.08 -2.12
CA THR A 66 28.18 -6.53 -2.42
C THR A 66 27.51 -7.36 -1.33
N ALA A 67 27.14 -6.74 -0.20
CA ALA A 67 26.56 -7.46 0.93
C ALA A 67 25.18 -8.01 0.53
N THR A 68 24.96 -9.29 0.79
CA THR A 68 23.68 -9.95 0.47
C THR A 68 22.75 -9.99 1.67
N THR A 69 23.26 -9.77 2.88
CA THR A 69 22.50 -9.94 4.12
C THR A 69 23.05 -9.05 5.22
N TRP A 70 22.14 -8.45 5.98
CA TRP A 70 22.44 -7.79 7.26
C TRP A 70 22.08 -8.75 8.39
N ARG A 71 22.96 -8.85 9.39
CA ARG A 71 22.82 -9.83 10.47
C ARG A 71 23.03 -9.17 11.83
N ALA A 72 22.14 -9.47 12.76
CA ALA A 72 22.38 -9.30 14.20
C ALA A 72 22.17 -10.64 14.90
N VAL A 73 23.05 -10.97 15.85
CA VAL A 73 22.91 -12.14 16.71
C VAL A 73 22.74 -11.66 18.14
N MET A 74 21.55 -11.90 18.69
CA MET A 74 21.27 -11.62 20.08
C MET A 74 21.01 -12.93 20.83
N GLN A 75 21.52 -13.03 22.06
CA GLN A 75 21.30 -14.21 22.93
C GLN A 75 20.51 -13.87 24.19
N ARG A 76 20.35 -12.58 24.49
CA ARG A 76 19.73 -12.04 25.70
C ARG A 76 19.40 -10.56 25.50
N TRP A 77 18.57 -10.00 26.37
CA TRP A 77 18.35 -8.57 26.49
C TRP A 77 19.55 -7.88 27.18
N PRO A 78 20.27 -6.93 26.55
CA PRO A 78 21.47 -6.34 27.15
C PRO A 78 21.20 -5.46 28.37
N HIS A 79 20.18 -4.59 28.27
CA HIS A 79 19.85 -3.57 29.26
C HIS A 79 19.39 -4.16 30.60
N ILE A 80 18.81 -5.36 30.59
CA ILE A 80 18.39 -6.12 31.79
C ILE A 80 19.15 -7.43 31.99
N ASN A 81 20.10 -7.73 31.09
CA ASN A 81 20.97 -8.91 31.11
C ASN A 81 20.27 -10.25 31.42
N ARG A 82 19.13 -10.52 30.75
CA ARG A 82 18.39 -11.79 30.90
C ARG A 82 18.06 -12.45 29.55
N PRO A 83 17.89 -13.79 29.51
CA PRO A 83 17.47 -14.49 28.29
C PRO A 83 16.14 -13.99 27.74
N PHE A 84 15.90 -14.27 26.46
CA PHE A 84 14.61 -14.07 25.82
C PHE A 84 13.57 -15.07 26.33
N GLU A 85 12.32 -14.61 26.40
CA GLU A 85 11.15 -15.40 26.76
C GLU A 85 10.14 -15.42 25.59
N ALA A 86 9.40 -16.51 25.46
CA ALA A 86 8.36 -16.62 24.43
C ALA A 86 7.24 -15.59 24.67
N GLY A 87 6.73 -14.99 23.61
CA GLY A 87 5.71 -13.93 23.66
C GLY A 87 6.27 -12.52 23.81
N GLU A 88 7.57 -12.37 24.05
CA GLU A 88 8.20 -11.06 24.06
C GLU A 88 8.26 -10.44 22.67
N GLN A 89 8.12 -9.12 22.62
CA GLN A 89 8.03 -8.37 21.37
C GLN A 89 9.35 -7.68 21.07
N ILE A 90 9.77 -7.77 19.81
CA ILE A 90 10.91 -7.07 19.24
C ILE A 90 10.37 -6.20 18.12
N GLU A 91 10.67 -4.91 18.17
CA GLU A 91 10.46 -4.02 17.04
C GLU A 91 11.76 -3.76 16.31
N PHE A 92 11.68 -3.70 14.99
CA PHE A 92 12.75 -3.22 14.15
C PHE A 92 12.22 -2.34 13.04
N GLU A 93 12.92 -1.24 12.77
CA GLU A 93 12.67 -0.32 11.67
C GLU A 93 13.61 -0.68 10.53
N THR A 94 13.07 -0.86 9.33
CA THR A 94 13.86 -0.95 8.10
C THR A 94 13.52 0.23 7.21
N THR A 95 14.53 0.72 6.50
CA THR A 95 14.38 1.83 5.58
C THR A 95 14.91 1.43 4.22
N ILE A 96 14.18 1.82 3.18
CA ILE A 96 14.57 1.65 1.80
C ILE A 96 14.90 3.04 1.25
N SER A 97 16.07 3.18 0.65
CA SER A 97 16.59 4.45 0.14
C SER A 97 16.95 4.31 -1.32
N PHE A 98 16.81 5.40 -2.08
CA PHE A 98 17.53 5.51 -3.35
C PHE A 98 19.04 5.62 -3.10
N ASP A 99 19.83 5.25 -4.10
CA ASP A 99 21.31 5.29 -4.10
C ASP A 99 21.91 6.63 -3.61
N ARG A 100 21.16 7.74 -3.71
CA ARG A 100 21.55 9.06 -3.21
C ARG A 100 21.98 9.06 -1.73
N ALA A 101 21.33 8.28 -0.86
CA ALA A 101 21.70 8.20 0.56
C ALA A 101 23.15 7.71 0.77
N GLN A 102 23.68 6.91 -0.16
CA GLN A 102 25.07 6.45 -0.13
C GLN A 102 26.08 7.53 -0.54
N THR A 103 25.63 8.57 -1.26
CA THR A 103 26.50 9.61 -1.83
C THR A 103 26.62 10.86 -0.96
N THR A 104 25.58 11.24 -0.20
CA THR A 104 25.59 12.46 0.63
C THR A 104 25.81 12.20 2.11
N GLY A 105 25.71 10.94 2.57
CA GLY A 105 25.77 10.60 4.01
C GLY A 105 24.54 11.05 4.81
N ASP A 106 23.52 11.59 4.12
CA ASP A 106 22.24 11.93 4.70
C ASP A 106 21.27 10.77 4.59
N ASN A 107 20.67 10.42 5.73
CA ASN A 107 19.60 9.44 5.82
C ASN A 107 18.31 10.06 5.27
N VAL A 108 18.27 10.33 3.96
CA VAL A 108 17.04 10.70 3.26
C VAL A 108 16.34 9.40 2.90
N ASN A 109 15.65 8.83 3.89
CA ASN A 109 14.86 7.62 3.72
C ASN A 109 13.77 7.90 2.69
N TYR A 110 13.61 6.99 1.72
CA TYR A 110 12.52 7.08 0.76
C TYR A 110 11.28 6.37 1.32
N TYR A 111 11.49 5.19 1.93
CA TYR A 111 10.55 4.54 2.84
C TYR A 111 11.20 4.14 4.14
N GLY A 112 10.42 4.20 5.22
CA GLY A 112 10.76 3.61 6.50
C GLY A 112 9.52 2.94 7.07
N GLN A 113 9.68 1.72 7.57
CA GLN A 113 8.60 1.01 8.23
C GLN A 113 9.14 0.27 9.44
N THR A 114 8.40 0.34 10.54
CA THR A 114 8.62 -0.53 11.69
C THR A 114 7.94 -1.87 11.42
N PHE A 115 8.53 -2.92 11.96
CA PHE A 115 8.03 -4.28 11.99
C PHE A 115 8.06 -4.75 13.43
N ARG A 116 7.02 -5.46 13.86
CA ARG A 116 7.01 -6.14 15.15
C ARG A 116 7.10 -7.64 14.94
N TYR A 117 7.99 -8.25 15.70
CA TYR A 117 8.19 -9.68 15.77
C TYR A 117 7.89 -10.14 17.20
N VAL A 118 7.01 -11.12 17.35
CA VAL A 118 6.72 -11.76 18.64
C VAL A 118 7.51 -13.06 18.72
N LEU A 119 8.37 -13.19 19.74
CA LEU A 119 9.20 -14.36 19.95
C LEU A 119 8.35 -15.63 20.07
N GLY A 120 8.55 -16.57 19.15
CA GLY A 120 7.78 -17.81 19.06
C GLY A 120 6.50 -17.74 18.21
N GLN A 121 6.13 -16.56 17.69
CA GLN A 121 4.95 -16.40 16.80
C GLN A 121 5.32 -15.86 15.41
N GLY A 122 6.28 -14.94 15.30
CA GLY A 122 6.68 -14.35 14.02
C GLY A 122 6.36 -12.85 13.89
N LEU A 123 6.36 -12.35 12.65
CA LEU A 123 5.95 -10.99 12.34
C LEU A 123 4.46 -10.79 12.59
N THR A 124 4.08 -9.60 13.05
CA THR A 124 2.69 -9.25 13.30
C THR A 124 2.32 -7.91 12.67
N VAL A 125 1.07 -7.84 12.21
CA VAL A 125 0.42 -6.59 11.76
C VAL A 125 0.10 -5.66 12.94
N ASN A 126 0.17 -6.14 14.18
CA ASN A 126 -0.08 -5.36 15.39
C ASN A 126 1.19 -4.65 15.86
N ASN A 127 1.57 -3.57 15.18
CA ASN A 127 2.86 -2.91 15.37
C ASN A 127 2.73 -1.43 15.79
N ARG A 128 2.08 -1.18 16.92
CA ARG A 128 1.80 0.18 17.41
C ARG A 128 2.66 0.58 18.60
N ASP A 129 3.26 1.76 18.51
CA ASP A 129 3.97 2.41 19.60
C ASP A 129 3.03 2.81 20.74
N GLY A 130 3.36 2.42 21.98
CA GLY A 130 2.39 2.44 23.07
C GLY A 130 2.12 3.76 23.79
N ALA A 131 2.41 4.91 23.16
CA ALA A 131 1.75 6.17 23.55
C ALA A 131 0.20 6.06 23.50
N VAL A 132 -0.32 5.02 22.83
CA VAL A 132 -1.75 4.73 22.75
C VAL A 132 -2.07 3.21 22.81
N GLY A 133 -1.10 2.38 23.24
CA GLY A 133 -1.22 0.91 23.33
C GLY A 133 -1.26 0.16 21.99
N PRO A 134 -1.07 -1.18 21.98
CA PRO A 134 -1.17 -2.00 20.78
C PRO A 134 -2.55 -1.85 20.12
N LEU A 135 -2.59 -1.85 18.78
CA LEU A 135 -3.81 -2.32 18.11
C LEU A 135 -3.92 -3.79 18.50
N ASN A 136 -4.86 -4.11 19.40
CA ASN A 136 -5.15 -5.49 19.75
C ASN A 136 -6.15 -6.05 18.73
N VAL A 137 -5.83 -5.87 17.44
CA VAL A 137 -6.61 -6.45 16.36
C VAL A 137 -6.18 -7.91 16.27
N ASN A 138 -6.89 -8.75 17.01
CA ASN A 138 -6.70 -10.19 17.06
C ASN A 138 -7.99 -10.83 16.55
N ASP A 139 -8.19 -10.69 15.26
CA ASP A 139 -9.43 -10.96 14.55
C ASP A 139 -9.12 -11.76 13.28
N SER A 140 -10.04 -12.63 12.84
CA SER A 140 -9.83 -13.40 11.61
C SER A 140 -9.74 -12.53 10.37
N PHE A 141 -10.22 -11.28 10.41
CA PHE A 141 -10.11 -10.28 9.35
C PHE A 141 -8.97 -9.28 9.61
N ALA A 142 -8.09 -9.51 10.59
CA ALA A 142 -6.96 -8.62 10.86
C ALA A 142 -6.04 -8.49 9.63
N GLN A 143 -5.92 -9.53 8.82
CA GLN A 143 -5.13 -9.54 7.60
C GLN A 143 -6.02 -9.28 6.37
N LEU A 144 -6.54 -8.06 6.24
CA LEU A 144 -7.42 -7.68 5.14
C LEU A 144 -6.83 -8.00 3.75
N GLY A 145 -5.53 -7.82 3.55
CA GLY A 145 -4.79 -8.23 2.35
C GLY A 145 -3.91 -9.47 2.54
N GLY A 146 -4.24 -10.36 3.48
CA GLY A 146 -3.40 -11.53 3.79
C GLY A 146 -2.04 -11.09 4.35
N ASN A 147 -0.96 -11.79 3.97
CA ASN A 147 0.40 -11.48 4.45
C ASN A 147 0.97 -10.15 3.94
N THR A 148 0.33 -9.51 2.94
CA THR A 148 0.72 -8.18 2.49
C THR A 148 0.13 -7.07 3.37
N THR A 149 -0.69 -7.41 4.37
CA THR A 149 -1.32 -6.42 5.25
C THR A 149 -0.29 -5.71 6.12
N VAL A 150 -0.42 -4.39 6.25
CA VAL A 150 0.48 -3.54 7.05
C VAL A 150 -0.24 -2.87 8.23
N PRO A 151 0.46 -2.55 9.33
CA PRO A 151 -0.10 -1.85 10.47
C PRO A 151 -0.64 -0.46 10.11
N GLN A 152 -1.47 0.08 11.00
CA GLN A 152 -1.93 1.46 10.95
C GLN A 152 -0.82 2.43 11.40
N LEU A 153 -0.65 3.55 10.70
CA LEU A 153 0.38 4.57 11.01
C LEU A 153 0.02 5.51 12.19
N SER A 154 -1.27 5.73 12.47
CA SER A 154 -1.75 6.51 13.61
C SER A 154 -3.19 6.10 13.93
N ALA A 155 -3.59 6.09 15.20
CA ALA A 155 -5.00 5.83 15.57
C ALA A 155 -5.72 7.00 16.25
N SER A 156 -5.04 8.13 16.48
CA SER A 156 -5.68 9.37 16.96
C SER A 156 -6.22 10.26 15.82
N GLY A 157 -6.12 9.80 14.56
CA GLY A 157 -6.23 10.68 13.41
C GLY A 157 -5.01 11.60 13.28
N GLY A 158 -4.99 12.43 12.22
CA GLY A 158 -3.95 13.44 11.99
C GLY A 158 -3.15 13.22 10.71
N ALA A 159 -2.16 14.10 10.48
CA ALA A 159 -1.42 14.19 9.22
C ALA A 159 -0.70 12.89 8.83
N GLN A 160 -0.27 12.06 9.79
CA GLN A 160 0.41 10.79 9.51
C GLN A 160 -0.56 9.73 8.96
N GLN A 161 -1.83 9.79 9.33
CA GLN A 161 -2.85 8.86 8.82
C GLN A 161 -3.15 9.09 7.35
N ARG A 162 -2.71 10.23 6.79
CA ARG A 162 -2.73 10.48 5.36
C ARG A 162 -1.91 9.43 4.60
N LEU A 163 -0.84 8.92 5.21
CA LEU A 163 0.16 8.08 4.53
C LEU A 163 -0.22 6.58 4.54
N SER A 164 -1.42 6.23 5.00
CA SER A 164 -1.87 4.85 5.22
C SER A 164 -1.88 3.96 3.96
N PHE A 165 -1.95 4.56 2.77
CA PHE A 165 -2.00 3.84 1.49
C PHE A 165 -0.67 3.85 0.72
N MET A 166 0.43 4.29 1.34
CA MET A 166 1.72 4.39 0.65
C MET A 166 2.71 3.26 0.96
N GLN A 167 2.39 2.38 1.91
CA GLN A 167 3.34 1.40 2.41
C GLN A 167 3.53 0.24 1.42
N HIS A 168 4.72 -0.34 1.39
CA HIS A 168 4.96 -1.59 0.67
C HIS A 168 4.49 -2.81 1.49
N ALA A 169 4.26 -3.93 0.82
CA ALA A 169 3.95 -5.20 1.48
C ALA A 169 5.08 -5.65 2.43
N TYR A 170 4.72 -6.23 3.58
CA TYR A 170 5.67 -6.77 4.55
C TYR A 170 6.47 -7.96 4.04
N ASN A 171 5.88 -8.74 3.15
CA ASN A 171 6.48 -9.89 2.49
C ASN A 171 7.01 -9.57 1.09
N LEU A 172 7.33 -8.30 0.81
CA LEU A 172 7.96 -7.87 -0.45
C LEU A 172 9.22 -8.70 -0.72
N ASP A 173 9.28 -9.38 -1.87
CA ASP A 173 10.46 -10.15 -2.23
C ASP A 173 11.66 -9.21 -2.46
N ARG A 174 12.85 -9.62 -2.03
CA ARG A 174 14.10 -8.88 -2.21
C ARG A 174 14.36 -8.50 -3.67
N ALA A 175 13.95 -9.35 -4.63
CA ALA A 175 14.11 -9.11 -6.06
C ALA A 175 13.24 -7.95 -6.55
N ASN A 176 12.12 -7.71 -5.88
CA ASN A 176 11.14 -6.69 -6.25
C ASN A 176 11.40 -5.33 -5.58
N VAL A 177 12.28 -5.26 -4.57
CA VAL A 177 12.55 -4.03 -3.81
C VAL A 177 13.00 -2.88 -4.71
N GLN A 178 13.95 -3.11 -5.62
CA GLN A 178 14.47 -2.05 -6.49
C GLN A 178 13.41 -1.56 -7.49
N ALA A 179 12.75 -2.48 -8.19
CA ALA A 179 11.66 -2.16 -9.12
C ALA A 179 10.49 -1.45 -8.42
N TRP A 180 10.19 -1.80 -7.17
CA TRP A 180 9.18 -1.10 -6.37
C TRP A 180 9.55 0.36 -6.09
N LEU A 181 10.83 0.65 -5.78
CA LEU A 181 11.32 2.01 -5.59
C LEU A 181 11.28 2.82 -6.88
N ASP A 182 11.75 2.22 -7.97
CA ASP A 182 11.79 2.86 -9.29
C ASP A 182 10.37 3.10 -9.82
N GLY A 183 9.46 2.16 -9.59
CA GLY A 183 8.04 2.29 -9.90
C GLY A 183 7.39 3.43 -9.14
N ARG A 184 7.68 3.60 -7.84
CA ARG A 184 7.22 4.79 -7.11
C ARG A 184 7.80 6.06 -7.71
N ARG A 185 9.10 6.08 -8.04
CA ARG A 185 9.74 7.25 -8.64
C ARG A 185 8.95 7.69 -9.87
N LEU A 186 8.60 6.75 -10.74
CA LEU A 186 7.80 6.99 -11.93
C LEU A 186 6.40 7.52 -11.59
N ILE A 187 5.68 6.88 -10.66
CA ILE A 187 4.35 7.32 -10.20
C ILE A 187 4.37 8.77 -9.70
N HIS A 188 5.45 9.16 -9.00
CA HIS A 188 5.66 10.51 -8.47
C HIS A 188 6.35 11.46 -9.47
N THR A 189 6.63 11.06 -10.70
CA THR A 189 7.28 11.93 -11.68
C THR A 189 6.25 12.76 -12.43
N ASN A 190 6.50 14.06 -12.58
CA ASN A 190 5.84 14.90 -13.54
C ASN A 190 6.43 14.63 -14.93
N PHE A 191 5.70 13.93 -15.80
CA PHE A 191 6.19 13.53 -17.12
C PHE A 191 6.26 14.70 -18.13
N THR A 192 5.79 15.90 -17.76
CA THR A 192 6.03 17.11 -18.56
C THR A 192 7.42 17.69 -18.27
N THR A 193 7.83 17.74 -17.00
CA THR A 193 9.06 18.43 -16.57
C THR A 193 10.20 17.49 -16.15
N GLY A 194 9.91 16.23 -15.87
CA GLY A 194 10.80 15.28 -15.20
C GLY A 194 10.99 15.56 -13.70
N GLU A 195 10.27 16.52 -13.12
CA GLU A 195 10.39 16.83 -11.69
C GLU A 195 9.69 15.77 -10.83
N HIS A 196 10.23 15.52 -9.64
CA HIS A 196 9.60 14.66 -8.65
C HIS A 196 8.53 15.44 -7.87
N VAL A 197 7.33 14.88 -7.75
CA VAL A 197 6.17 15.46 -7.07
C VAL A 197 5.92 14.75 -5.74
N GLU A 198 5.93 15.51 -4.64
CA GLU A 198 5.48 15.03 -3.32
C GLU A 198 4.38 15.97 -2.80
N GLU A 199 3.16 15.45 -2.70
CA GLU A 199 1.97 16.21 -2.27
C GLU A 199 1.94 16.52 -0.76
N PHE A 200 2.89 15.95 0.02
CA PHE A 200 2.83 15.89 1.49
C PHE A 200 3.64 16.92 2.26
N LEU A 201 4.49 17.71 1.60
CA LEU A 201 5.48 18.50 2.33
C LEU A 201 5.34 20.01 2.10
N PRO A 202 4.82 20.78 3.06
CA PRO A 202 5.30 22.14 3.26
C PRO A 202 6.71 22.09 3.87
N GLY A 203 7.72 22.57 3.14
CA GLY A 203 9.06 22.80 3.68
C GLY A 203 10.22 22.50 2.71
N PRO A 204 11.48 22.72 3.15
CA PRO A 204 12.68 22.55 2.31
C PRO A 204 12.93 21.11 1.81
N GLN A 205 12.25 20.11 2.37
CA GLN A 205 12.33 18.70 1.95
C GLN A 205 11.41 18.37 0.77
N ALA A 206 10.40 19.19 0.50
CA ALA A 206 9.57 19.09 -0.70
C ALA A 206 10.28 19.65 -1.94
N ILE A 207 11.11 20.67 -1.70
CA ILE A 207 11.84 21.41 -2.73
C ILE A 207 13.24 20.78 -2.83
N ASN A 208 13.50 19.99 -3.88
CA ASN A 208 14.76 19.26 -4.12
C ASN A 208 15.05 18.02 -3.22
N GLY A 209 14.08 17.56 -2.42
CA GLY A 209 14.27 16.41 -1.53
C GLY A 209 14.50 15.10 -2.28
N ASN A 210 13.67 14.83 -3.29
CA ASN A 210 13.84 13.69 -4.19
C ASN A 210 14.43 14.14 -5.53
N LEU A 211 15.24 13.28 -6.15
CA LEU A 211 15.90 13.60 -7.41
C LEU A 211 14.88 13.63 -8.55
N PRO A 212 14.93 14.63 -9.43
CA PRO A 212 14.14 14.60 -10.66
C PRO A 212 14.50 13.36 -11.49
N PHE A 213 13.64 13.00 -12.43
CA PHE A 213 13.86 11.98 -13.45
C PHE A 213 13.80 12.63 -14.84
N PRO A 214 14.87 13.37 -15.27
CA PRO A 214 14.85 14.17 -16.49
C PRO A 214 14.57 13.37 -17.76
N GLU A 215 14.92 12.09 -17.78
CA GLU A 215 14.64 11.17 -18.89
C GLU A 215 13.14 11.01 -19.16
N MET A 216 12.27 11.28 -18.18
CA MET A 216 10.82 11.22 -18.32
C MET A 216 10.20 12.53 -18.80
N ALA A 217 10.99 13.61 -18.94
CA ALA A 217 10.49 14.92 -19.29
C ALA A 217 10.03 14.98 -20.76
N GLY A 218 8.88 15.61 -20.99
CA GLY A 218 8.31 15.81 -22.32
C GLY A 218 7.64 14.57 -22.92
N LEU A 219 7.38 13.53 -22.12
CA LEU A 219 6.67 12.34 -22.59
C LEU A 219 5.15 12.56 -22.66
N THR A 220 4.59 13.47 -21.86
CA THR A 220 3.14 13.73 -21.89
C THR A 220 2.69 14.38 -23.19
N ASN A 221 1.45 14.07 -23.59
CA ASN A 221 0.79 14.71 -24.70
C ASN A 221 -0.67 15.06 -24.35
N ASN A 222 -0.94 16.35 -24.12
CA ASN A 222 -2.24 16.86 -23.67
C ASN A 222 -2.83 16.15 -22.41
N PRO A 223 -2.02 15.98 -21.35
CA PRO A 223 -2.41 15.19 -20.19
C PRO A 223 -3.57 15.83 -19.41
N ILE A 224 -4.42 15.02 -18.77
CA ILE A 224 -5.37 15.44 -17.72
C ILE A 224 -4.58 15.98 -16.54
N GLN A 225 -3.63 15.18 -16.05
CA GLN A 225 -2.62 15.59 -15.07
C GLN A 225 -1.25 15.04 -15.50
N PRO A 226 -0.15 15.78 -15.28
CA PRO A 226 1.18 15.38 -15.72
C PRO A 226 1.87 14.36 -14.79
N SER A 227 1.30 14.00 -13.63
CA SER A 227 1.76 12.90 -12.80
C SER A 227 0.61 12.01 -12.31
N CYS A 228 0.91 10.74 -12.02
CA CYS A 228 -0.10 9.79 -11.54
C CYS A 228 -0.68 10.20 -10.18
N THR A 229 0.15 10.75 -9.29
CA THR A 229 -0.27 11.11 -7.92
C THR A 229 -1.27 12.27 -7.89
N GLN A 230 -1.23 13.18 -8.87
CA GLN A 230 -2.20 14.27 -8.97
C GLN A 230 -3.62 13.79 -9.25
N CYS A 231 -3.77 12.62 -9.87
CA CYS A 231 -5.04 11.90 -9.97
C CYS A 231 -5.26 10.95 -8.78
N HIS A 232 -4.21 10.28 -8.30
CA HIS A 232 -4.30 9.28 -7.24
C HIS A 232 -3.64 9.77 -5.94
N THR A 233 -4.26 10.77 -5.30
CA THR A 233 -3.74 11.37 -4.06
C THR A 233 -3.39 10.28 -3.05
N LEU A 234 -2.10 10.10 -2.75
CA LEU A 234 -1.59 9.07 -1.83
C LEU A 234 -2.00 7.62 -2.15
N ASN A 235 -2.13 7.25 -3.42
CA ASN A 235 -2.73 5.96 -3.83
C ASN A 235 -4.20 5.78 -3.41
N GLY A 236 -4.84 6.84 -2.92
CA GLY A 236 -6.25 6.88 -2.57
C GLY A 236 -7.13 7.30 -3.74
N VAL A 237 -8.40 7.54 -3.43
CA VAL A 237 -9.35 8.14 -4.37
C VAL A 237 -8.99 9.62 -4.55
N GLY A 238 -8.84 10.06 -5.79
CA GLY A 238 -8.60 11.45 -6.13
C GLY A 238 -9.87 12.29 -6.28
N ASP A 239 -9.65 13.56 -6.60
CA ASP A 239 -10.72 14.43 -7.07
C ASP A 239 -11.05 14.13 -8.54
N MET A 240 -12.31 14.35 -8.90
CA MET A 240 -12.77 14.28 -10.28
C MET A 240 -12.07 15.35 -11.12
N GLN A 241 -11.39 14.93 -12.19
CA GLN A 241 -10.65 15.83 -13.06
C GLN A 241 -11.50 16.32 -14.24
N GLU A 242 -11.07 17.42 -14.87
CA GLU A 242 -11.64 17.83 -16.14
C GLU A 242 -11.44 16.73 -17.19
N ARG A 243 -12.50 16.42 -17.97
CA ARG A 243 -12.56 15.32 -18.94
C ARG A 243 -12.74 13.91 -18.35
N GLN A 244 -12.98 13.76 -17.05
CA GLN A 244 -13.38 12.50 -16.44
C GLN A 244 -14.87 12.51 -16.07
N ASP A 245 -15.51 11.33 -16.08
CA ASP A 245 -16.89 11.08 -15.60
C ASP A 245 -16.91 10.24 -14.31
N VAL A 246 -15.74 9.79 -13.86
CA VAL A 246 -15.52 9.03 -12.63
C VAL A 246 -14.25 9.51 -11.91
N VAL A 247 -14.19 9.33 -10.59
CA VAL A 247 -12.99 9.62 -9.80
C VAL A 247 -11.93 8.53 -10.00
N PRO A 248 -10.62 8.84 -9.91
CA PRO A 248 -9.58 7.81 -9.94
C PRO A 248 -9.73 6.83 -8.75
N PRO A 249 -9.71 5.50 -8.96
CA PRO A 249 -9.88 4.51 -7.88
C PRO A 249 -8.61 4.38 -7.01
N LYS A 250 -8.76 3.69 -5.86
CA LYS A 250 -7.64 3.35 -4.96
C LYS A 250 -6.63 2.42 -5.66
N MET A 251 -5.34 2.61 -5.40
CA MET A 251 -4.23 1.90 -6.07
C MET A 251 -3.59 0.78 -5.24
N PHE A 252 -3.96 0.62 -3.97
CA PHE A 252 -3.38 -0.40 -3.10
C PHE A 252 -4.11 -1.75 -3.19
N GLY A 253 -3.38 -2.85 -2.98
CA GLY A 253 -3.92 -4.21 -3.02
C GLY A 253 -4.31 -4.71 -4.41
N LEU A 254 -4.00 -3.98 -5.50
CA LEU A 254 -4.42 -4.35 -6.85
C LEU A 254 -3.79 -5.68 -7.31
N GLY A 255 -2.57 -5.99 -6.91
CA GLY A 255 -1.94 -7.28 -7.20
C GLY A 255 -2.73 -8.47 -6.61
N LEU A 256 -3.29 -8.31 -5.41
CA LEU A 256 -4.14 -9.35 -4.80
C LEU A 256 -5.46 -9.53 -5.56
N LEU A 257 -6.06 -8.43 -6.05
CA LEU A 257 -7.30 -8.47 -6.85
C LEU A 257 -7.08 -9.05 -8.24
N GLU A 258 -5.93 -8.75 -8.88
CA GLU A 258 -5.51 -9.40 -10.12
C GLU A 258 -5.43 -10.92 -9.93
N ASN A 259 -4.86 -11.34 -8.80
CA ASN A 259 -4.64 -12.75 -8.49
C ASN A 259 -5.91 -13.48 -7.98
N ILE A 260 -7.10 -12.87 -7.99
CA ILE A 260 -8.35 -13.62 -7.76
C ILE A 260 -8.60 -14.54 -8.98
N PRO A 261 -8.77 -15.86 -8.82
CA PRO A 261 -8.97 -16.75 -9.97
C PRO A 261 -10.18 -16.33 -10.82
N GLN A 262 -10.03 -16.35 -12.15
CA GLN A 262 -11.11 -16.01 -13.08
C GLN A 262 -12.39 -16.83 -12.81
N GLN A 263 -12.21 -18.14 -12.61
CA GLN A 263 -13.31 -19.06 -12.30
C GLN A 263 -14.10 -18.65 -11.05
N THR A 264 -13.44 -18.05 -10.04
CA THR A 264 -14.11 -17.56 -8.84
C THR A 264 -15.06 -16.41 -9.16
N ILE A 265 -14.63 -15.47 -10.02
CA ILE A 265 -15.46 -14.33 -10.44
C ILE A 265 -16.64 -14.81 -11.29
N GLU A 266 -16.40 -15.71 -12.23
CA GLU A 266 -17.45 -16.33 -13.06
C GLU A 266 -18.46 -17.09 -12.20
N GLN A 267 -18.00 -17.86 -11.20
CA GLN A 267 -18.89 -18.54 -10.27
C GLN A 267 -19.75 -17.56 -9.48
N TRP A 268 -19.19 -16.45 -8.98
CA TRP A 268 -19.98 -15.45 -8.28
C TRP A 268 -21.04 -14.80 -9.16
N ALA A 269 -20.79 -14.62 -10.46
CA ALA A 269 -21.77 -14.10 -11.41
C ALA A 269 -23.01 -15.01 -11.51
N GLU A 270 -22.79 -16.33 -11.52
CA GLU A 270 -23.86 -17.32 -11.48
C GLU A 270 -24.64 -17.30 -10.15
N GLU A 271 -23.99 -16.94 -9.04
CA GLU A 271 -24.58 -16.93 -7.70
C GLU A 271 -25.42 -15.69 -7.39
N ASN A 272 -24.95 -14.50 -7.81
CA ASN A 272 -25.49 -13.23 -7.32
C ASN A 272 -26.09 -12.32 -8.40
N GLY A 273 -26.08 -12.74 -9.66
CA GLY A 273 -26.69 -12.00 -10.78
C GLY A 273 -25.83 -10.84 -11.32
N GLY A 274 -24.63 -10.62 -10.78
CA GLY A 274 -23.66 -9.69 -11.34
C GLY A 274 -23.16 -10.15 -12.71
N THR A 275 -22.74 -9.19 -13.55
CA THR A 275 -22.25 -9.48 -14.90
C THR A 275 -20.73 -9.41 -14.98
N VAL A 276 -20.12 -10.43 -15.60
CA VAL A 276 -18.69 -10.42 -15.94
C VAL A 276 -18.46 -9.53 -17.15
N ASN A 277 -17.53 -8.57 -17.05
CA ASN A 277 -17.03 -7.87 -18.23
C ASN A 277 -15.87 -8.65 -18.85
N TYR A 278 -15.97 -9.02 -20.12
CA TYR A 278 -14.88 -9.69 -20.85
C TYR A 278 -14.12 -8.69 -21.71
N VAL A 279 -12.81 -8.67 -21.55
CA VAL A 279 -11.87 -7.79 -22.26
C VAL A 279 -11.09 -8.63 -23.25
N THR A 280 -10.94 -8.15 -24.49
CA THR A 280 -10.15 -8.85 -25.51
C THR A 280 -8.76 -8.24 -25.61
N VAL A 281 -7.72 -9.06 -25.43
CA VAL A 281 -6.30 -8.69 -25.60
C VAL A 281 -5.64 -9.78 -26.44
N GLU A 282 -4.94 -9.38 -27.49
CA GLU A 282 -4.28 -10.24 -28.48
C GLU A 282 -5.21 -11.33 -29.06
N GLY A 283 -6.48 -10.98 -29.24
CA GLY A 283 -7.53 -11.88 -29.72
C GLY A 283 -8.00 -12.93 -28.70
N GLN A 284 -7.53 -12.88 -27.45
CA GLN A 284 -7.99 -13.73 -26.35
C GLN A 284 -8.93 -12.95 -25.42
N GLN A 285 -9.96 -13.62 -24.90
CA GLN A 285 -10.86 -13.02 -23.90
C GLN A 285 -10.38 -13.30 -22.48
N TYR A 286 -10.39 -12.26 -21.65
CA TYR A 286 -10.04 -12.29 -20.24
C TYR A 286 -11.15 -11.65 -19.42
N VAL A 287 -11.29 -12.05 -18.15
CA VAL A 287 -12.14 -11.32 -17.21
C VAL A 287 -11.51 -9.97 -16.87
N GLY A 288 -12.27 -8.91 -17.07
CA GLY A 288 -11.93 -7.56 -16.67
C GLY A 288 -12.04 -7.37 -15.16
N ARG A 289 -11.16 -6.52 -14.59
CA ARG A 289 -10.93 -6.41 -13.14
C ARG A 289 -10.82 -4.98 -12.63
N PHE A 290 -10.21 -4.10 -13.41
CA PHE A 290 -9.88 -2.74 -12.97
C PHE A 290 -10.64 -1.66 -13.73
N GLY A 291 -10.60 -0.44 -13.20
CA GLY A 291 -11.53 0.62 -13.55
C GLY A 291 -12.91 0.45 -12.90
N TRP A 292 -13.76 1.45 -13.09
CA TRP A 292 -15.13 1.45 -12.56
C TRP A 292 -16.06 0.53 -13.33
N ARG A 293 -15.69 0.12 -14.54
CA ARG A 293 -16.47 -0.80 -15.38
C ARG A 293 -15.71 -2.10 -15.70
N ALA A 294 -14.68 -2.43 -14.92
CA ALA A 294 -13.89 -3.66 -15.10
C ALA A 294 -13.32 -3.77 -16.54
N GLU A 295 -12.74 -2.70 -17.06
CA GLU A 295 -12.38 -2.55 -18.49
C GLU A 295 -10.99 -3.08 -18.85
N THR A 296 -10.17 -3.37 -17.84
CA THR A 296 -8.81 -3.87 -18.01
C THR A 296 -8.61 -5.16 -17.22
N MET A 297 -7.82 -6.08 -17.77
CA MET A 297 -7.68 -7.45 -17.25
C MET A 297 -6.53 -7.63 -16.25
N SER A 298 -5.55 -6.73 -16.26
CA SER A 298 -4.37 -6.74 -15.40
C SER A 298 -3.99 -5.32 -14.97
N VAL A 299 -3.13 -5.21 -13.96
CA VAL A 299 -2.49 -3.98 -13.49
C VAL A 299 -1.67 -3.36 -14.61
N GLU A 300 -0.96 -4.17 -15.40
CA GLU A 300 -0.22 -3.68 -16.58
C GLU A 300 -1.14 -3.05 -17.63
N HIS A 301 -2.26 -3.72 -17.96
CA HIS A 301 -3.27 -3.17 -18.85
C HIS A 301 -3.84 -1.86 -18.28
N GLN A 302 -4.15 -1.81 -16.99
CA GLN A 302 -4.63 -0.59 -16.35
C GLN A 302 -3.61 0.56 -16.40
N ILE A 303 -2.33 0.27 -16.21
CA ILE A 303 -1.24 1.25 -16.32
C ILE A 303 -1.10 1.75 -17.75
N ALA A 304 -1.07 0.86 -18.74
CA ALA A 304 -1.00 1.23 -20.16
C ALA A 304 -2.18 2.12 -20.56
N LYS A 305 -3.41 1.74 -20.14
CA LYS A 305 -4.61 2.54 -20.39
C LYS A 305 -4.53 3.92 -19.75
N ALA A 306 -4.12 4.03 -18.49
CA ALA A 306 -4.02 5.31 -17.79
C ALA A 306 -2.93 6.22 -18.40
N LEU A 307 -1.75 5.67 -18.71
CA LEU A 307 -0.67 6.38 -19.38
C LEU A 307 -1.16 6.95 -20.73
N HIS A 308 -1.84 6.16 -21.52
CA HIS A 308 -2.32 6.57 -22.84
C HIS A 308 -3.51 7.54 -22.76
N ASP A 309 -4.60 7.14 -22.10
CA ASP A 309 -5.87 7.89 -22.14
C ASP A 309 -5.81 9.17 -21.30
N ASP A 310 -5.13 9.12 -20.15
CA ASP A 310 -5.07 10.26 -19.23
C ASP A 310 -3.85 11.15 -19.49
N MET A 311 -2.72 10.59 -19.95
CA MET A 311 -1.45 11.33 -20.05
C MET A 311 -0.91 11.46 -21.48
N GLY A 312 -1.47 10.72 -22.43
CA GLY A 312 -1.01 10.68 -23.82
C GLY A 312 0.35 10.01 -24.01
N ILE A 313 0.78 9.18 -23.05
CA ILE A 313 2.04 8.44 -23.09
C ILE A 313 1.76 7.04 -23.61
N GLY A 314 2.34 6.66 -24.74
CA GLY A 314 2.15 5.32 -25.29
C GLY A 314 3.09 4.27 -24.72
N THR A 315 2.66 3.00 -24.76
CA THR A 315 3.42 1.82 -24.30
C THR A 315 3.46 0.74 -25.39
N SER A 316 4.14 -0.38 -25.12
CA SER A 316 4.14 -1.55 -26.00
C SER A 316 2.87 -2.40 -25.90
N PHE A 317 2.00 -2.16 -24.90
CA PHE A 317 0.76 -2.91 -24.72
C PHE A 317 -0.18 -2.70 -25.90
N GLU A 318 -0.80 -3.78 -26.40
CA GLU A 318 -1.66 -3.73 -27.58
C GLU A 318 -2.76 -2.67 -27.44
N GLY A 319 -2.82 -1.76 -28.42
CA GLY A 319 -3.84 -0.70 -28.47
C GLY A 319 -3.47 0.60 -27.75
N PHE A 320 -2.34 0.67 -27.05
CA PHE A 320 -1.90 1.86 -26.28
C PHE A 320 -0.57 2.44 -26.75
N GLY A 321 -0.10 2.10 -27.96
CA GLY A 321 1.17 2.60 -28.53
C GLY A 321 1.04 3.87 -29.38
N PRO A 322 2.15 4.35 -29.99
CA PRO A 322 3.50 3.74 -30.01
C PRO A 322 4.21 3.80 -28.66
N MET A 323 5.23 2.97 -28.45
CA MET A 323 5.99 2.91 -27.19
C MET A 323 6.83 4.19 -26.99
N ASP A 324 6.31 5.12 -26.19
CA ASP A 324 7.02 6.31 -25.70
C ASP A 324 7.76 6.02 -24.39
N LEU A 325 7.12 5.21 -23.51
CA LEU A 325 7.71 4.74 -22.26
C LEU A 325 8.25 3.30 -22.43
N ALA A 326 9.51 3.09 -22.07
CA ALA A 326 10.16 1.79 -22.18
C ALA A 326 9.55 0.73 -21.25
N ASP A 327 9.50 -0.52 -21.72
CA ASP A 327 8.87 -1.65 -21.01
C ASP A 327 9.39 -1.87 -19.59
N ASN A 328 10.69 -1.63 -19.34
CA ASN A 328 11.24 -1.76 -18.00
C ASN A 328 10.61 -0.76 -17.02
N HIS A 329 10.32 0.47 -17.45
CA HIS A 329 9.65 1.45 -16.60
C HIS A 329 8.18 1.11 -16.39
N VAL A 330 7.50 0.59 -17.41
CA VAL A 330 6.14 0.06 -17.24
C VAL A 330 6.14 -1.07 -16.20
N GLN A 331 7.10 -1.98 -16.29
CA GLN A 331 7.23 -3.09 -15.33
C GLN A 331 7.56 -2.61 -13.92
N ASP A 332 8.40 -1.59 -13.75
CA ASP A 332 8.66 -0.98 -12.45
C ASP A 332 7.36 -0.42 -11.84
N MET A 333 6.54 0.27 -12.64
CA MET A 333 5.22 0.74 -12.21
C MET A 333 4.29 -0.44 -11.85
N VAL A 334 4.29 -1.53 -12.61
CA VAL A 334 3.52 -2.76 -12.30
C VAL A 334 3.93 -3.32 -10.95
N VAL A 335 5.23 -3.47 -10.68
CA VAL A 335 5.74 -3.97 -9.39
C VAL A 335 5.30 -3.06 -8.25
N TYR A 336 5.42 -1.73 -8.42
CA TYR A 336 4.93 -0.78 -7.43
C TYR A 336 3.45 -0.99 -7.13
N THR A 337 2.59 -0.88 -8.15
CA THR A 337 1.14 -0.94 -8.02
C THR A 337 0.63 -2.29 -7.51
N LYS A 338 1.27 -3.40 -7.89
CA LYS A 338 0.93 -4.74 -7.37
C LYS A 338 1.21 -4.88 -5.88
N LEU A 339 2.25 -4.21 -5.36
CA LEU A 339 2.80 -4.44 -4.03
C LEU A 339 2.63 -3.27 -3.05
N VAL A 340 1.84 -2.26 -3.39
CA VAL A 340 1.32 -1.30 -2.41
C VAL A 340 0.35 -2.03 -1.47
N ALA A 341 0.64 -2.00 -0.18
CA ALA A 341 0.01 -2.82 0.84
C ALA A 341 -1.41 -2.37 1.21
N VAL A 342 -2.21 -3.35 1.65
CA VAL A 342 -3.52 -3.14 2.26
C VAL A 342 -3.33 -2.82 3.74
N PRO A 343 -3.94 -1.75 4.28
CA PRO A 343 -3.86 -1.47 5.73
C PRO A 343 -4.68 -2.48 6.55
N ILE A 344 -4.24 -2.73 7.78
CA ILE A 344 -5.00 -3.43 8.83
C ILE A 344 -6.31 -2.68 9.15
N PRO A 345 -7.39 -3.37 9.57
CA PRO A 345 -8.59 -2.67 10.04
C PRO A 345 -8.33 -1.92 11.35
N ARG A 346 -9.17 -0.95 11.63
CA ARG A 346 -9.04 -0.07 12.81
C ARG A 346 -9.56 -0.71 14.10
N GLN A 347 -10.33 -1.80 14.01
CA GLN A 347 -10.94 -2.52 15.13
C GLN A 347 -11.04 -4.03 14.85
N ASN A 348 -11.39 -4.82 15.88
CA ASN A 348 -11.73 -6.24 15.75
C ASN A 348 -13.07 -6.41 15.03
N LEU A 349 -13.02 -6.52 13.70
CA LEU A 349 -14.18 -6.51 12.82
C LEU A 349 -15.25 -7.54 13.20
N THR A 350 -14.90 -8.79 13.50
CA THR A 350 -15.88 -9.84 13.82
C THR A 350 -16.60 -9.62 15.15
N SER A 351 -16.04 -8.80 16.05
CA SER A 351 -16.67 -8.45 17.33
C SER A 351 -17.63 -7.26 17.22
N MET A 352 -17.61 -6.52 16.11
CA MET A 352 -18.47 -5.36 15.91
C MET A 352 -19.89 -5.81 15.53
N PRO A 353 -20.96 -5.24 16.11
CA PRO A 353 -22.34 -5.55 15.72
C PRO A 353 -22.59 -5.38 14.21
N GLY A 354 -21.95 -4.37 13.60
CA GLY A 354 -22.05 -4.11 12.17
C GLY A 354 -21.57 -5.23 11.25
N HIS A 355 -20.72 -6.14 11.73
CA HIS A 355 -20.34 -7.34 10.98
C HIS A 355 -21.55 -8.21 10.65
N SER A 356 -22.43 -8.41 11.65
CA SER A 356 -23.70 -9.12 11.43
C SER A 356 -24.65 -8.29 10.57
N ARG A 357 -24.74 -6.97 10.79
CA ARG A 357 -25.60 -6.08 9.98
C ARG A 357 -25.24 -6.09 8.50
N PHE A 358 -23.96 -6.17 8.17
CA PHE A 358 -23.49 -6.25 6.79
C PHE A 358 -24.09 -7.47 6.06
N GLN A 359 -24.21 -8.60 6.75
CA GLN A 359 -24.81 -9.81 6.20
C GLN A 359 -26.34 -9.76 6.24
N GLU A 360 -26.93 -9.30 7.34
CA GLU A 360 -28.38 -9.19 7.51
C GLU A 360 -29.02 -8.24 6.50
N PHE A 361 -28.35 -7.13 6.16
CA PHE A 361 -28.81 -6.21 5.13
C PHE A 361 -28.56 -6.74 3.71
N GLY A 362 -27.73 -7.78 3.56
CA GLY A 362 -27.42 -8.44 2.29
C GLY A 362 -26.27 -7.82 1.52
N CYS A 363 -25.47 -6.94 2.13
CA CYS A 363 -24.34 -6.26 1.47
C CYS A 363 -23.30 -7.26 0.93
N ASN A 364 -23.09 -8.37 1.64
CA ASN A 364 -22.16 -9.45 1.27
C ASN A 364 -22.54 -10.23 0.01
N THR A 365 -23.72 -9.95 -0.58
CA THR A 365 -24.15 -10.54 -1.85
C THR A 365 -23.20 -10.14 -2.98
N CYS A 366 -22.90 -8.83 -3.09
CA CYS A 366 -21.96 -8.28 -4.08
C CYS A 366 -20.60 -8.00 -3.44
N HIS A 367 -20.57 -7.46 -2.21
CA HIS A 367 -19.33 -7.22 -1.48
C HIS A 367 -18.84 -8.51 -0.78
N LYS A 368 -18.45 -9.51 -1.57
CA LYS A 368 -17.94 -10.81 -1.09
C LYS A 368 -16.78 -10.58 -0.12
N MET A 369 -16.99 -10.97 1.14
CA MET A 369 -16.14 -10.55 2.25
C MET A 369 -14.77 -11.21 2.26
N THR A 370 -14.64 -12.43 1.70
CA THR A 370 -13.42 -13.24 1.77
C THR A 370 -13.22 -14.00 0.46
N VAL A 371 -11.97 -14.10 0.01
CA VAL A 371 -11.58 -14.91 -1.14
C VAL A 371 -10.14 -15.40 -0.99
N GLN A 372 -9.84 -16.52 -1.66
CA GLN A 372 -8.51 -17.08 -1.77
C GLN A 372 -7.88 -16.62 -3.10
N THR A 373 -6.69 -16.01 -3.06
CA THR A 373 -5.94 -15.70 -4.28
C THR A 373 -5.38 -16.97 -4.91
N GLY A 374 -5.14 -16.92 -6.22
CA GLY A 374 -4.53 -17.97 -7.02
C GLY A 374 -3.01 -18.03 -6.86
N THR A 375 -2.33 -18.53 -7.88
CA THR A 375 -0.86 -18.61 -7.93
C THR A 375 -0.33 -17.66 -8.98
N ASP A 376 0.68 -16.89 -8.61
CA ASP A 376 1.41 -15.94 -9.44
C ASP A 376 2.90 -16.32 -9.35
N SER A 377 3.52 -16.65 -10.49
CA SER A 377 4.93 -17.06 -10.55
C SER A 377 5.90 -15.89 -10.41
N ASP A 378 5.47 -14.70 -10.81
CA ASP A 378 6.29 -13.50 -10.84
C ASP A 378 6.19 -12.76 -9.50
N PHE A 379 5.06 -12.93 -8.81
CA PHE A 379 4.81 -12.41 -7.47
C PHE A 379 4.34 -13.52 -6.51
N PRO A 380 5.22 -14.46 -6.10
CA PRO A 380 4.88 -15.51 -5.13
C PRO A 380 4.31 -14.96 -3.82
N GLU A 381 4.68 -13.75 -3.42
CA GLU A 381 4.16 -13.05 -2.24
C GLU A 381 2.65 -12.75 -2.30
N LEU A 382 2.03 -12.75 -3.48
CA LEU A 382 0.59 -12.56 -3.70
C LEU A 382 -0.18 -13.89 -3.79
N SER A 383 0.54 -15.02 -3.82
CA SER A 383 -0.03 -16.34 -4.07
C SER A 383 -0.65 -16.96 -2.83
N ASN A 384 -1.76 -17.68 -3.01
CA ASN A 384 -2.40 -18.49 -1.98
C ASN A 384 -2.65 -17.73 -0.65
N GLN A 385 -3.07 -16.46 -0.77
CA GLN A 385 -3.47 -15.61 0.35
C GLN A 385 -4.98 -15.68 0.57
N THR A 386 -5.41 -15.88 1.82
CA THR A 386 -6.78 -15.54 2.22
C THR A 386 -6.84 -14.04 2.42
N ILE A 387 -7.69 -13.37 1.65
CA ILE A 387 -7.87 -11.92 1.69
C ILE A 387 -9.33 -11.57 1.92
N HIS A 388 -9.58 -10.35 2.38
CA HIS A 388 -10.91 -9.87 2.73
C HIS A 388 -11.28 -8.57 2.01
N PRO A 389 -11.45 -8.57 0.67
CA PRO A 389 -11.54 -7.35 -0.13
C PRO A 389 -12.93 -6.71 -0.17
N TYR A 390 -13.98 -7.44 0.25
CA TYR A 390 -15.37 -7.00 0.18
C TYR A 390 -15.77 -6.59 -1.25
N THR A 391 -15.52 -7.46 -2.21
CA THR A 391 -15.87 -7.27 -3.62
C THR A 391 -15.94 -8.61 -4.35
N ASP A 392 -16.85 -8.72 -5.30
CA ASP A 392 -16.92 -9.79 -6.29
C ASP A 392 -16.25 -9.44 -7.63
N LEU A 393 -15.80 -8.19 -7.80
CA LEU A 393 -15.29 -7.62 -9.06
C LEU A 393 -16.29 -7.64 -10.24
N LEU A 394 -17.56 -7.92 -10.00
CA LEU A 394 -18.61 -7.98 -11.02
C LEU A 394 -19.26 -6.63 -11.25
N LEU A 395 -19.85 -6.46 -12.43
CA LEU A 395 -20.70 -5.33 -12.75
C LEU A 395 -22.11 -5.54 -12.20
N HIS A 396 -22.63 -4.52 -11.51
CA HIS A 396 -24.02 -4.43 -11.04
C HIS A 396 -24.59 -3.07 -11.46
N ASP A 397 -25.85 -3.04 -11.90
CA ASP A 397 -26.54 -1.80 -12.21
C ASP A 397 -27.14 -1.20 -10.93
N LEU A 398 -26.64 -0.06 -10.49
CA LEU A 398 -27.11 0.61 -9.28
C LEU A 398 -28.21 1.66 -9.58
N GLY A 399 -28.78 1.66 -10.78
CA GLY A 399 -29.75 2.65 -11.26
C GLY A 399 -29.14 3.86 -11.96
N GLU A 400 -27.82 3.92 -12.03
CA GLU A 400 -27.03 4.96 -12.71
C GLU A 400 -26.06 4.33 -13.74
N GLY A 401 -26.31 3.07 -14.10
CA GLY A 401 -25.49 2.27 -14.99
C GLY A 401 -24.72 1.17 -14.25
N ALA A 402 -24.11 0.29 -15.04
CA ALA A 402 -23.36 -0.86 -14.55
C ALA A 402 -21.96 -0.45 -14.08
N PHE A 403 -21.67 -0.72 -12.79
CA PHE A 403 -20.39 -0.43 -12.17
C PHE A 403 -19.86 -1.67 -11.44
N ARG A 404 -18.54 -1.79 -11.44
CA ARG A 404 -17.84 -2.83 -10.70
C ARG A 404 -18.01 -2.63 -9.20
N THR A 405 -18.32 -3.67 -8.46
CA THR A 405 -18.29 -3.64 -6.98
C THR A 405 -16.91 -3.19 -6.51
N ALA A 406 -16.79 -2.00 -5.93
CA ALA A 406 -15.49 -1.51 -5.44
C ALA A 406 -15.06 -2.27 -4.17
N PRO A 407 -13.77 -2.62 -4.02
CA PRO A 407 -13.26 -3.18 -2.77
C PRO A 407 -13.39 -2.16 -1.63
N LEU A 408 -13.87 -2.60 -0.48
CA LEU A 408 -14.17 -1.71 0.65
C LEU A 408 -12.96 -1.44 1.56
N TRP A 409 -11.79 -2.03 1.29
CA TRP A 409 -10.58 -1.77 2.05
C TRP A 409 -10.31 -0.27 2.22
N GLY A 410 -10.02 0.16 3.45
CA GLY A 410 -9.67 1.54 3.76
C GLY A 410 -10.77 2.55 3.43
N VAL A 411 -12.03 2.16 3.27
CA VAL A 411 -13.12 3.13 3.01
C VAL A 411 -13.20 4.17 4.13
N GLY A 412 -12.97 3.76 5.39
CA GLY A 412 -12.93 4.70 6.51
C GLY A 412 -11.66 5.55 6.60
N LEU A 413 -10.64 5.23 5.81
CA LEU A 413 -9.36 5.96 5.73
C LEU A 413 -9.34 7.00 4.60
N GLY A 414 -10.26 6.92 3.64
CA GLY A 414 -10.26 7.79 2.45
C GLY A 414 -10.28 9.29 2.80
N GLY A 415 -11.08 9.70 3.77
CA GLY A 415 -11.12 11.08 4.25
C GLY A 415 -9.77 11.52 4.82
N TYR A 416 -9.16 10.68 5.67
CA TYR A 416 -7.85 10.98 6.23
C TYR A 416 -6.81 11.13 5.14
N VAL A 417 -6.74 10.21 4.19
CA VAL A 417 -5.80 10.24 3.06
C VAL A 417 -5.92 11.54 2.27
N LYS A 418 -7.15 11.99 2.01
CA LYS A 418 -7.41 13.21 1.24
C LYS A 418 -7.15 14.51 2.01
N SER A 419 -7.68 14.67 3.22
CA SER A 419 -7.68 15.95 3.96
C SER A 419 -6.91 15.94 5.28
N GLY A 420 -6.49 14.77 5.77
CA GLY A 420 -5.89 14.60 7.10
C GLY A 420 -6.91 14.48 8.23
N ASN A 421 -8.20 14.46 7.92
CA ASN A 421 -9.31 14.29 8.87
C ASN A 421 -10.43 13.41 8.27
N THR A 422 -11.48 13.11 9.03
CA THR A 422 -12.58 12.23 8.56
C THR A 422 -13.58 12.88 7.60
N GLU A 423 -13.52 14.19 7.38
CA GLU A 423 -14.64 14.95 6.80
C GLU A 423 -14.68 14.92 5.26
N ALA A 424 -13.59 14.51 4.61
CA ALA A 424 -13.45 14.56 3.15
C ALA A 424 -13.65 13.19 2.48
N LEU A 425 -14.64 12.41 2.93
CA LEU A 425 -14.99 11.15 2.25
C LEU A 425 -15.46 11.45 0.81
N THR A 426 -14.89 10.71 -0.14
CA THR A 426 -15.23 10.76 -1.57
C THR A 426 -15.64 9.34 -1.95
N LEU A 427 -16.95 9.11 -1.98
CA LEU A 427 -17.56 7.79 -2.19
C LEU A 427 -18.36 7.79 -3.50
N MET A 428 -18.71 6.59 -3.97
CA MET A 428 -19.28 6.34 -5.30
C MET A 428 -18.30 6.65 -6.44
N HIS A 429 -18.67 6.26 -7.66
CA HIS A 429 -17.85 6.40 -8.86
C HIS A 429 -17.59 7.86 -9.24
N ASP A 430 -18.46 8.79 -8.86
CA ASP A 430 -18.36 10.23 -9.15
C ASP A 430 -17.82 11.06 -7.98
N GLY A 431 -17.54 10.42 -6.85
CA GLY A 431 -17.02 11.07 -5.65
C GLY A 431 -18.00 12.01 -4.93
N GLN A 432 -19.28 12.05 -5.34
CA GLN A 432 -20.24 13.04 -4.81
C GLN A 432 -20.86 12.63 -3.47
N ALA A 433 -20.74 11.37 -3.07
CA ALA A 433 -21.27 10.90 -1.78
C ALA A 433 -20.23 11.08 -0.66
N SER A 434 -20.64 11.72 0.43
CA SER A 434 -19.77 11.99 1.60
C SER A 434 -20.20 11.25 2.88
N SER A 435 -21.22 10.39 2.80
CA SER A 435 -21.70 9.56 3.92
C SER A 435 -22.24 8.22 3.42
N ILE A 436 -22.33 7.22 4.31
CA ILE A 436 -22.90 5.91 3.98
C ILE A 436 -24.40 6.04 3.67
N ASP A 437 -25.16 6.85 4.43
CA ASP A 437 -26.55 7.19 4.07
C ASP A 437 -26.68 7.70 2.62
N ALA A 438 -25.79 8.60 2.16
CA ALA A 438 -25.81 9.11 0.78
C ALA A 438 -25.43 8.05 -0.26
N VAL A 439 -24.50 7.15 0.09
CA VAL A 439 -24.15 5.98 -0.74
C VAL A 439 -25.36 5.04 -0.87
N MET A 440 -26.01 4.70 0.24
CA MET A 440 -27.14 3.77 0.26
C MET A 440 -28.36 4.33 -0.47
N GLN A 441 -28.57 5.65 -0.48
CA GLN A 441 -29.61 6.29 -1.31
C GLN A 441 -29.42 6.03 -2.80
N ARG A 442 -28.17 5.86 -3.25
CA ARG A 442 -27.80 5.61 -4.65
C ARG A 442 -27.54 4.13 -4.95
N HIS A 443 -27.75 3.24 -3.98
CA HIS A 443 -27.75 1.78 -4.19
C HIS A 443 -29.12 1.32 -4.71
N GLY A 444 -29.45 1.73 -5.94
CA GLY A 444 -30.66 1.30 -6.65
C GLY A 444 -30.46 0.01 -7.43
N GLY A 445 -31.30 -0.23 -8.45
CA GLY A 445 -31.17 -1.36 -9.37
C GLY A 445 -30.98 -2.71 -8.66
N ASP A 446 -29.88 -3.39 -8.96
CA ASP A 446 -29.50 -4.69 -8.39
C ASP A 446 -29.29 -4.64 -6.86
N ALA A 447 -28.99 -3.47 -6.30
CA ALA A 447 -28.80 -3.24 -4.86
C ALA A 447 -30.04 -2.66 -4.14
N GLN A 448 -31.17 -2.52 -4.85
CA GLN A 448 -32.38 -1.86 -4.33
C GLN A 448 -32.91 -2.53 -3.04
N THR A 449 -32.83 -3.86 -2.95
CA THR A 449 -33.26 -4.61 -1.77
C THR A 449 -32.36 -4.31 -0.56
N GLN A 450 -31.05 -4.25 -0.75
CA GLN A 450 -30.06 -3.95 0.29
C GLN A 450 -30.23 -2.50 0.79
N SER A 451 -30.45 -1.56 -0.13
CA SER A 451 -30.79 -0.17 0.23
C SER A 451 -32.08 -0.09 1.06
N ALA A 452 -33.13 -0.80 0.65
CA ALA A 452 -34.39 -0.85 1.41
C ALA A 452 -34.21 -1.48 2.80
N ASN A 453 -33.45 -2.58 2.91
CA ASN A 453 -33.14 -3.22 4.19
C ASN A 453 -32.43 -2.25 5.14
N TYR A 454 -31.45 -1.51 4.62
CA TYR A 454 -30.72 -0.49 5.38
C TYR A 454 -31.65 0.61 5.91
N PHE A 455 -32.48 1.24 5.05
CA PHE A 455 -33.36 2.33 5.47
C PHE A 455 -34.57 1.89 6.32
N ASN A 456 -35.00 0.64 6.22
CA ASN A 456 -36.05 0.07 7.07
C ASN A 456 -35.52 -0.33 8.47
N ALA A 457 -34.20 -0.43 8.65
CA ALA A 457 -33.59 -0.76 9.92
C ALA A 457 -33.68 0.41 10.91
N SER A 458 -33.49 0.11 12.21
CA SER A 458 -33.41 1.15 13.23
C SER A 458 -32.18 2.03 13.01
N GLN A 459 -32.22 3.29 13.50
CA GLN A 459 -31.04 4.17 13.47
C GLN A 459 -29.81 3.50 14.11
N GLN A 460 -30.00 2.75 15.19
CA GLN A 460 -28.92 2.02 15.84
C GLN A 460 -28.29 0.99 14.90
N ALA A 461 -29.10 0.17 14.22
CA ALA A 461 -28.57 -0.85 13.30
C ALA A 461 -27.86 -0.23 12.09
N ARG A 462 -28.32 0.92 11.60
CA ARG A 462 -27.62 1.70 10.57
C ARG A 462 -26.26 2.18 11.07
N ASN A 463 -26.21 2.84 12.23
CA ASN A 463 -24.96 3.29 12.83
C ASN A 463 -23.97 2.13 13.07
N GLU A 464 -24.47 0.97 13.52
CA GLU A 464 -23.65 -0.23 13.71
C GLU A 464 -22.96 -0.65 12.39
N LEU A 465 -23.67 -0.62 11.26
CA LEU A 465 -23.08 -0.87 9.94
C LEU A 465 -22.08 0.22 9.55
N GLU A 466 -22.44 1.50 9.72
CA GLU A 466 -21.56 2.62 9.37
C GLU A 466 -20.24 2.55 10.13
N ASP A 467 -20.28 2.30 11.44
CA ASP A 467 -19.10 2.13 12.28
C ASP A 467 -18.22 0.96 11.80
N TYR A 468 -18.85 -0.14 11.39
CA TYR A 468 -18.15 -1.31 10.83
C TYR A 468 -17.47 -1.00 9.50
N LEU A 469 -18.15 -0.34 8.57
CA LEU A 469 -17.56 0.08 7.29
C LEU A 469 -16.41 1.05 7.52
N MET A 470 -16.56 1.99 8.47
CA MET A 470 -15.49 2.91 8.82
C MET A 470 -14.31 2.22 9.51
N ALA A 471 -14.46 1.01 10.05
CA ALA A 471 -13.37 0.25 10.63
C ALA A 471 -12.55 -0.54 9.59
N LEU A 472 -13.04 -0.68 8.35
CA LEU A 472 -12.31 -1.22 7.19
C LEU A 472 -11.30 -0.20 6.63
#